data_AF-A0A8C8US79-F1
#
_entry.id   AF-A0A8C8US79-F1
#
_cell.length_a   1.000
_cell.length_b   1.000
_cell.length_c   1.000
_cell.angle_alpha   90.00
_cell.angle_beta   90.00
_cell.angle_gamma   90.00
#
_symmetry.space_group_name_H-M   'P 1'
#
loop_
_entity.id
_entity.type
_entity.pdbx_description
1 polymer ?
#
loop_
_entity_poly.entity_id
_entity_poly.type
_entity_poly.pdbx_seq_one_letter_code
_entity_poly.pdbx_strand_id
1 'polypeptide(L)'
;MDTVFAYFSLSGTKTKLTLTFNRMKSATCSLFIIISLLQLMILVNTEETLDSIMKRLKEALKHPRPTQTKSVSCTTVKASGKLASCPSGMIATGCSCGFACGSWNIQNENICHCLCPIIDWTLARCCDLRK
;
A
#
# COMPACT_ATOMS: atom_id res chain seq x y z
N MET A 1 -15.99 -53.76 -10.95
CA MET A 1 -15.19 -52.53 -11.06
C MET A 1 -16.03 -51.50 -10.35
N ASP A 2 -15.70 -51.20 -9.10
CA ASP A 2 -16.59 -50.42 -8.24
C ASP A 2 -16.01 -49.02 -8.11
N THR A 3 -16.61 -48.07 -8.81
CA THR A 3 -16.18 -46.67 -8.82
C THR A 3 -16.81 -45.95 -7.64
N VAL A 4 -16.01 -45.56 -6.66
CA VAL A 4 -16.46 -44.71 -5.54
C VAL A 4 -16.10 -43.26 -5.85
N PHE A 5 -17.11 -42.40 -5.90
CA PHE A 5 -16.91 -40.96 -6.09
C PHE A 5 -16.81 -40.28 -4.73
N ALA A 6 -15.63 -39.77 -4.38
CA ALA A 6 -15.46 -38.87 -3.25
C ALA A 6 -15.64 -37.43 -3.73
N TYR A 7 -16.60 -36.70 -3.17
CA TYR A 7 -16.79 -35.28 -3.45
C TYR A 7 -16.30 -34.48 -2.25
N PHE A 8 -15.27 -33.65 -2.45
CA PHE A 8 -14.82 -32.69 -1.46
C PHE A 8 -15.24 -31.29 -1.90
N SER A 9 -15.82 -30.51 -0.99
CA SER A 9 -16.29 -29.15 -1.22
C SER A 9 -15.46 -28.20 -0.36
N LEU A 10 -14.48 -27.52 -0.95
CA LEU A 10 -13.75 -26.42 -0.32
C LEU A 10 -14.44 -25.11 -0.69
N SER A 11 -14.67 -24.25 0.31
CA SER A 11 -15.27 -22.90 0.23
C SER A 11 -15.33 -22.29 -1.17
N GLY A 12 -16.39 -22.58 -1.92
CA GLY A 12 -16.72 -21.95 -3.19
C GLY A 12 -16.21 -22.61 -4.48
N THR A 13 -15.27 -23.57 -4.43
CA THR A 13 -14.83 -24.33 -5.61
C THR A 13 -14.99 -25.83 -5.39
N LYS A 14 -15.95 -26.45 -6.09
CA LYS A 14 -16.14 -27.91 -6.08
C LYS A 14 -15.05 -28.57 -6.92
N THR A 15 -13.96 -29.03 -6.30
CA THR A 15 -12.92 -29.82 -6.97
C THR A 15 -13.28 -31.31 -6.93
N LYS A 16 -13.61 -31.89 -8.09
CA LYS A 16 -13.99 -33.31 -8.23
C LYS A 16 -12.72 -34.17 -8.39
N LEU A 17 -12.29 -34.83 -7.33
CA LEU A 17 -11.22 -35.83 -7.41
C LEU A 17 -11.82 -37.20 -7.76
N THR A 18 -11.48 -37.74 -8.93
CA THR A 18 -12.00 -39.05 -9.37
C THR A 18 -10.96 -40.13 -9.07
N LEU A 19 -11.23 -40.98 -8.07
CA LEU A 19 -10.35 -42.09 -7.72
C LEU A 19 -10.91 -43.38 -8.33
N THR A 20 -10.20 -43.97 -9.29
CA THR A 20 -10.55 -45.26 -9.90
C THR A 20 -9.80 -46.40 -9.20
N PHE A 21 -10.52 -47.28 -8.52
CA PHE A 21 -9.95 -48.45 -7.86
C PHE A 21 -10.17 -49.72 -8.70
N ASN A 22 -9.09 -50.30 -9.22
CA ASN A 22 -9.11 -51.68 -9.70
C ASN A 22 -9.06 -52.63 -8.50
N ARG A 23 -9.69 -53.81 -8.60
CA ARG A 23 -9.93 -54.78 -7.51
C ARG A 23 -8.65 -55.05 -6.69
N MET A 24 -8.48 -54.29 -5.62
CA MET A 24 -7.31 -54.30 -4.74
C MET A 24 -7.74 -54.83 -3.35
N LYS A 25 -6.84 -55.53 -2.66
CA LYS A 25 -7.11 -56.17 -1.36
C LYS A 25 -7.63 -55.13 -0.36
N SER A 26 -8.61 -55.47 0.46
CA SER A 26 -9.29 -54.55 1.41
C SER A 26 -8.34 -53.60 2.18
N ALA A 27 -7.14 -54.09 2.54
CA ALA A 27 -6.09 -53.31 3.18
C ALA A 27 -5.54 -52.13 2.35
N THR A 28 -5.42 -52.26 1.03
CA THR A 28 -4.88 -51.19 0.17
C THR A 28 -5.87 -50.04 0.01
N CYS A 29 -7.18 -50.31 -0.07
CA CYS A 29 -8.20 -49.25 -0.14
C CYS A 29 -8.21 -48.40 1.14
N SER A 30 -8.07 -49.04 2.31
CA SER A 30 -7.99 -48.34 3.59
C SER A 30 -6.76 -47.41 3.64
N LEU A 31 -5.60 -47.87 3.17
CA LEU A 31 -4.38 -47.04 3.13
C LEU A 31 -4.53 -45.78 2.27
N PHE A 32 -5.11 -45.87 1.07
CA PHE A 32 -5.27 -44.71 0.18
C PHE A 32 -6.24 -43.66 0.73
N ILE A 33 -7.29 -44.10 1.44
CA ILE A 33 -8.21 -43.20 2.15
C ILE A 33 -7.44 -42.46 3.25
N ILE A 34 -6.64 -43.18 4.05
CA ILE A 34 -5.83 -42.59 5.13
C ILE A 34 -4.81 -41.59 4.56
N ILE A 35 -4.14 -41.91 3.45
CA ILE A 35 -3.18 -41.01 2.79
C ILE A 35 -3.90 -39.73 2.31
N SER A 36 -5.08 -39.87 1.71
CA SER A 36 -5.87 -38.72 1.23
C SER A 36 -6.31 -37.80 2.38
N LEU A 37 -6.71 -38.39 3.52
CA LEU A 37 -7.05 -37.64 4.73
C LEU A 37 -5.82 -36.94 5.32
N LEU A 38 -4.64 -37.58 5.33
CA LEU A 38 -3.40 -36.97 5.78
C LEU A 38 -3.02 -35.74 4.95
N GLN A 39 -3.13 -35.83 3.61
CA GLN A 39 -2.84 -34.71 2.71
C GLN A 39 -3.79 -33.53 2.93
N LEU A 40 -5.06 -33.79 3.27
CA LEU A 40 -6.05 -32.76 3.56
C LEU A 40 -5.73 -32.00 4.85
N MET A 41 -5.26 -32.70 5.89
CA MET A 41 -4.83 -32.09 7.15
C MET A 41 -3.61 -31.18 6.95
N ILE A 42 -2.69 -31.53 6.06
CA ILE A 42 -1.51 -30.72 5.74
C ILE A 42 -1.92 -29.42 5.01
N LEU A 43 -2.83 -29.49 4.04
CA LEU A 43 -3.29 -28.32 3.27
C LEU A 43 -4.09 -27.34 4.12
N VAL A 44 -5.04 -27.84 4.94
CA VAL A 44 -5.86 -27.01 5.85
C VAL A 44 -4.99 -26.26 6.86
N ASN A 45 -3.92 -26.88 7.36
CA ASN A 45 -3.01 -26.27 8.33
C ASN A 45 -2.15 -25.14 7.70
N THR A 46 -1.87 -25.18 6.39
CA THR A 46 -1.15 -24.12 5.67
C THR A 46 -2.02 -22.90 5.32
N GLU A 47 -3.34 -23.09 5.16
CA GLU A 47 -4.26 -22.01 4.83
C GLU A 47 -4.64 -21.19 6.09
N GLU A 48 -4.84 -21.85 7.24
CA GLU A 48 -5.03 -21.16 8.54
C GLU A 48 -3.80 -20.35 8.97
N THR A 49 -2.59 -20.78 8.60
CA THR A 49 -1.36 -20.07 8.96
C THR A 49 -1.19 -18.77 8.19
N LEU A 50 -1.62 -18.70 6.92
CA LEU A 50 -1.61 -17.45 6.14
C LEU A 50 -2.64 -16.45 6.68
N ASP A 51 -3.87 -16.90 6.96
CA ASP A 51 -4.91 -16.04 7.52
C ASP A 51 -4.53 -15.52 8.91
N SER A 52 -3.93 -16.38 9.74
CA SER A 52 -3.37 -16.02 11.05
C SER A 52 -2.27 -14.96 10.92
N ILE A 53 -1.34 -15.09 9.97
CA ILE A 53 -0.30 -14.07 9.71
C ILE A 53 -0.95 -12.75 9.25
N MET A 54 -1.88 -12.79 8.30
CA MET A 54 -2.60 -11.62 7.80
C MET A 54 -3.34 -10.90 8.92
N LYS A 55 -4.00 -11.66 9.81
CA LYS A 55 -4.70 -11.16 10.99
C LYS A 55 -3.74 -10.50 11.97
N ARG A 56 -2.57 -11.11 12.24
CA ARG A 56 -1.55 -10.50 13.10
C ARG A 56 -0.94 -9.23 12.50
N LEU A 57 -0.74 -9.19 11.19
CA LEU A 57 -0.28 -7.98 10.48
C LEU A 57 -1.33 -6.87 10.55
N LYS A 58 -2.61 -7.19 10.32
CA LYS A 58 -3.73 -6.25 10.48
C LYS A 58 -3.86 -5.76 11.92
N GLU A 59 -3.72 -6.63 12.92
CA GLU A 59 -3.75 -6.21 14.33
C GLU A 59 -2.53 -5.35 14.73
N ALA A 60 -1.35 -5.69 14.22
CA ALA A 60 -0.14 -4.88 14.42
C ALA A 60 -0.20 -3.52 13.71
N LEU A 61 -0.96 -3.40 12.62
CA LEU A 61 -1.22 -2.13 11.92
C LEU A 61 -2.43 -1.36 12.48
N LYS A 62 -3.36 -2.04 13.17
CA LYS A 62 -4.51 -1.42 13.88
C LYS A 62 -4.06 -0.56 15.04
N HIS A 63 -2.96 -0.94 15.67
CA HIS A 63 -2.30 -0.09 16.65
C HIS A 63 -1.55 0.95 15.84
N PRO A 64 -1.97 2.23 15.86
CA PRO A 64 -1.20 3.26 15.20
C PRO A 64 0.21 3.16 15.79
N ARG A 65 1.21 2.87 14.95
CA ARG A 65 2.60 3.22 15.32
C ARG A 65 2.50 4.64 15.86
N PRO A 66 3.14 4.98 17.01
CA PRO A 66 3.10 6.34 17.53
C PRO A 66 3.34 7.23 16.34
N THR A 67 2.31 8.00 15.97
CA THR A 67 2.36 8.87 14.81
C THR A 67 3.54 9.77 15.14
N GLN A 68 4.68 9.52 14.50
CA GLN A 68 5.72 10.52 14.47
C GLN A 68 5.00 11.70 13.84
N THR A 69 4.63 12.66 14.68
CA THR A 69 3.96 13.87 14.28
C THR A 69 5.01 14.60 13.47
N LYS A 70 5.04 14.29 12.16
CA LYS A 70 5.87 14.98 11.20
C LYS A 70 5.41 16.43 11.23
N SER A 71 6.18 17.24 11.92
CA SER A 71 5.88 18.66 12.04
C SER A 71 6.20 19.32 10.71
N VAL A 72 5.30 20.16 10.22
CA VAL A 72 5.56 20.94 9.02
C VAL A 72 6.43 22.14 9.43
N SER A 73 7.62 22.25 8.85
CA SER A 73 8.46 23.44 8.98
C SER A 73 8.21 24.36 7.80
N CYS A 74 7.91 25.62 8.04
CA CYS A 74 7.77 26.59 6.96
C CYS A 74 8.59 27.85 7.21
N THR A 75 9.23 28.34 6.17
CA THR A 75 9.92 29.63 6.11
C THR A 75 9.39 30.44 4.94
N THR A 76 9.74 31.72 4.90
CA THR A 76 9.39 32.60 3.79
C THR A 76 10.67 33.18 3.21
N VAL A 77 10.83 33.07 1.89
CA VAL A 77 11.95 33.68 1.16
C VAL A 77 11.43 34.86 0.36
N LYS A 78 12.01 36.04 0.58
CA LYS A 78 11.76 37.25 -0.21
C LYS A 78 12.91 37.48 -1.18
N ALA A 79 12.60 37.83 -2.42
CA ALA A 79 13.58 38.25 -3.41
C ALA A 79 13.04 39.44 -4.21
N SER A 80 13.96 40.25 -4.73
CA SER A 80 13.62 41.36 -5.63
C SER A 80 13.26 40.84 -7.02
N GLY A 81 12.34 41.54 -7.70
CA GLY A 81 11.86 41.13 -9.02
C GLY A 81 10.85 39.98 -8.97
N LYS A 82 10.73 39.25 -10.08
CA LYS A 82 9.62 38.31 -10.34
C LYS A 82 9.81 36.91 -9.78
N LEU A 83 11.01 36.57 -9.29
CA LEU A 83 11.35 35.22 -8.90
C LEU A 83 11.76 35.15 -7.43
N ALA A 84 11.29 34.15 -6.70
CA ALA A 84 11.80 33.77 -5.39
C ALA A 84 11.92 32.26 -5.29
N SER A 85 13.11 31.75 -4.97
CA SER A 85 13.38 30.31 -4.86
C SER A 85 13.40 29.87 -3.40
N CYS A 86 12.74 28.75 -3.12
CA CYS A 86 12.89 28.06 -1.85
C CYS A 86 14.30 27.44 -1.71
N PRO A 87 14.79 27.27 -0.48
CA PRO A 87 16.03 26.54 -0.22
C PRO A 87 15.91 25.08 -0.64
N SER A 88 17.05 24.43 -0.89
CA SER A 88 17.08 23.00 -1.23
C SER A 88 16.41 22.16 -0.15
N GLY A 89 15.57 21.21 -0.57
CA GLY A 89 14.80 20.34 0.34
C GLY A 89 13.46 20.93 0.80
N MET A 90 13.11 22.16 0.41
CA MET A 90 11.79 22.74 0.66
C MET A 90 11.01 22.92 -0.64
N ILE A 91 9.69 22.72 -0.56
CA ILE A 91 8.76 23.00 -1.66
C ILE A 91 8.10 24.36 -1.48
N ALA A 92 7.81 25.05 -2.58
CA ALA A 92 6.97 26.24 -2.53
C ALA A 92 5.50 25.82 -2.35
N THR A 93 4.87 26.27 -1.27
CA THR A 93 3.45 26.01 -0.99
C THR A 93 2.55 27.17 -1.41
N GLY A 94 3.12 28.34 -1.66
CA GLY A 94 2.41 29.49 -2.18
C GLY A 94 3.31 30.68 -2.41
N CYS A 95 2.84 31.62 -3.21
CA CYS A 95 3.59 32.83 -3.56
C CYS A 95 2.80 34.08 -3.21
N SER A 96 3.51 35.18 -2.99
CA SER A 96 2.94 36.52 -2.92
C SER A 96 3.83 37.47 -3.71
N CYS A 97 3.21 38.40 -4.41
CA CYS A 97 3.89 39.35 -5.28
C CYS A 97 3.59 40.76 -4.80
N GLY A 98 4.54 41.67 -4.97
CA GLY A 98 4.29 43.09 -4.72
C GLY A 98 3.35 43.72 -5.75
N PHE A 99 3.09 45.02 -5.59
CA PHE A 99 2.07 45.77 -6.35
C PHE A 99 0.67 45.13 -6.37
N ALA A 100 0.31 44.39 -5.31
CA ALA A 100 -0.95 43.65 -5.23
C ALA A 100 -1.19 42.67 -6.39
N CYS A 101 -0.12 42.15 -7.01
CA CYS A 101 -0.22 41.17 -8.07
C CYS A 101 -0.65 39.80 -7.50
N GLY A 102 -1.84 39.33 -7.87
CA GLY A 102 -2.35 38.00 -7.52
C GLY A 102 -2.01 36.91 -8.54
N SER A 103 -1.34 37.25 -9.65
CA SER A 103 -1.01 36.31 -10.72
C SER A 103 0.40 35.77 -10.56
N TRP A 104 0.52 34.50 -10.17
CA TRP A 104 1.80 33.81 -10.00
C TRP A 104 1.66 32.33 -10.33
N ASN A 105 2.79 31.68 -10.59
CA ASN A 105 2.89 30.23 -10.67
C ASN A 105 4.14 29.72 -9.94
N ILE A 106 4.19 28.41 -9.71
CA ILE A 106 5.35 27.73 -9.13
C ILE A 106 6.02 26.94 -10.24
N GLN A 107 7.30 27.22 -10.47
CA GLN A 107 8.18 26.51 -11.40
C GLN A 107 9.04 25.53 -10.61
N ASN A 108 9.27 24.34 -11.17
CA ASN A 108 10.16 23.32 -10.60
C ASN A 108 9.85 22.99 -9.13
N GLU A 109 8.59 23.13 -8.72
CA GLU A 109 8.07 22.89 -7.36
C GLU A 109 8.63 23.79 -6.25
N ASN A 110 9.63 24.64 -6.54
CA ASN A 110 10.36 25.42 -5.54
C ASN A 110 10.57 26.89 -5.89
N ILE A 111 10.28 27.33 -7.12
CA ILE A 111 10.47 28.72 -7.56
C ILE A 111 9.12 29.39 -7.77
N CYS A 112 8.83 30.42 -7.00
CA CYS A 112 7.72 31.32 -7.23
C CYS A 112 8.04 32.28 -8.36
N HIS A 113 7.12 32.42 -9.34
CA HIS A 113 7.24 33.34 -10.44
C HIS A 113 5.98 34.21 -10.57
N CYS A 114 6.13 35.51 -10.36
CA CYS A 114 5.07 36.50 -10.50
C CYS A 114 4.91 36.93 -11.95
N LEU A 115 3.67 36.89 -12.46
CA LEU A 115 3.37 37.03 -13.88
C LEU A 115 3.00 38.46 -14.29
N CYS A 116 2.72 39.36 -13.35
CA CYS A 116 2.37 40.74 -13.70
C CYS A 116 3.53 41.48 -14.37
N PRO A 117 3.26 42.51 -15.21
CA PRO A 117 4.29 43.21 -15.97
C PRO A 117 5.37 43.85 -15.10
N ILE A 118 4.98 44.51 -14.02
CA ILE A 118 5.85 45.26 -13.11
C ILE A 118 5.74 44.63 -11.72
N ILE A 119 6.87 44.18 -11.18
CA ILE A 119 6.99 43.55 -9.86
C ILE A 119 8.26 44.10 -9.18
N ASP A 120 8.12 44.63 -7.97
CA ASP A 120 9.21 45.06 -7.10
C ASP A 120 9.82 43.88 -6.33
N TRP A 121 8.98 42.99 -5.81
CA TRP A 121 9.42 41.81 -5.07
C TRP A 121 8.47 40.62 -5.22
N THR A 122 9.03 39.44 -4.95
CA THR A 122 8.33 38.16 -4.86
C THR A 122 8.64 37.48 -3.52
N LEU A 123 7.64 36.88 -2.90
CA LEU A 123 7.73 36.04 -1.71
C LEU A 123 7.36 34.61 -2.06
N ALA A 124 8.18 33.65 -1.65
CA ALA A 124 7.87 32.22 -1.67
C ALA A 124 7.64 31.72 -0.24
N ARG A 125 6.51 31.05 0.00
CA ARG A 125 6.29 30.29 1.23
C ARG A 125 6.83 28.89 1.01
N CYS A 126 7.87 28.54 1.77
CA CYS A 126 8.63 27.32 1.59
C CYS A 126 8.37 26.39 2.77
N CYS A 127 7.98 25.16 2.52
CA CYS A 127 7.72 24.19 3.59
C CYS A 127 8.39 22.85 3.31
N ASP A 128 8.67 22.11 4.39
CA ASP A 128 9.09 20.71 4.36
C ASP A 128 8.53 19.98 5.59
N LEU A 129 8.40 18.66 5.49
CA LEU A 129 8.08 17.79 6.61
C LEU A 129 9.36 17.51 7.40
N ARG A 130 9.44 18.01 8.65
CA ARG A 130 10.53 17.63 9.54
C ARG A 130 10.47 16.12 9.77
N LYS A 131 11.61 15.46 9.51
CA LYS A 131 11.82 14.04 9.80
C LYS A 131 11.93 13.80 11.29
#